data_AF-A0A9D9VMX5-F1
#
_entry.id   AF-A0A9D9VMX5-F1
#
_cell.length_a   1.000
_cell.length_b   1.000
_cell.length_c   1.000
_cell.angle_alpha   90.00
_cell.angle_beta   90.00
_cell.angle_gamma   90.00
#
_symmetry.space_group_name_H-M   'P 1'
#
loop_
_entity.id
_entity.type
_entity.pdbx_description
1 polymer ?
#
loop_
_entity_poly.entity_id
_entity_poly.type
_entity_poly.pdbx_seq_one_letter_code
_entity_poly.pdbx_strand_id
1 'polypeptide(L)'
;MTPNHKSTPSPHLGPQPNFSFLLEQAKRAPIVWVARQLFTKVKRANRCYMIKCPFHLDNTPSLALYEDTNSFYCFGCGKGGDVIRFVESLYDCGFKEAITRLAHNSYGL
;
A
#
# COMPACT_ATOMS: atom_id res chain seq x y z
N MET A 1 -38.06 27.51 -2.43
CA MET A 1 -37.41 26.89 -3.60
C MET A 1 -35.98 26.54 -3.20
N THR A 2 -35.78 25.38 -2.58
CA THR A 2 -34.43 24.85 -2.33
C THR A 2 -34.14 23.83 -3.44
N PRO A 3 -32.95 23.86 -4.07
CA PRO A 3 -32.60 22.84 -5.04
C PRO A 3 -32.47 21.51 -4.32
N ASN A 4 -33.33 20.59 -4.72
CA ASN A 4 -33.35 19.19 -4.33
C ASN A 4 -32.04 18.56 -4.82
N HIS A 5 -31.07 18.34 -3.91
CA HIS A 5 -29.86 17.58 -4.19
C HIS A 5 -30.29 16.13 -4.48
N LYS A 6 -30.47 15.82 -5.76
CA LYS A 6 -30.64 14.46 -6.25
C LYS A 6 -29.39 13.68 -5.85
N SER A 7 -29.49 12.84 -4.83
CA SER A 7 -28.52 11.80 -4.53
C SER A 7 -28.32 11.00 -5.81
N THR A 8 -27.13 11.10 -6.40
CA THR A 8 -26.74 10.23 -7.50
C THR A 8 -26.90 8.78 -7.04
N PRO A 9 -27.52 7.88 -7.83
CA PRO A 9 -27.64 6.48 -7.45
C PRO A 9 -26.23 5.89 -7.30
N SER A 10 -25.94 5.34 -6.11
CA SER A 10 -24.72 4.57 -5.87
C SER A 10 -24.62 3.47 -6.94
N PRO A 11 -23.48 3.34 -7.64
CA PRO A 11 -23.32 2.27 -8.60
C PRO A 11 -23.40 0.96 -7.82
N HIS A 12 -24.34 0.11 -8.21
CA HIS A 12 -24.60 -1.18 -7.58
C HIS A 12 -23.30 -1.99 -7.50
N LEU A 13 -22.68 -1.98 -6.32
CA LEU A 13 -21.60 -2.87 -5.98
C LEU A 13 -22.25 -4.24 -5.74
N GLY A 14 -21.70 -5.28 -6.37
CA GLY A 14 -22.11 -6.66 -6.12
C GLY A 14 -21.98 -7.04 -4.64
N PRO A 15 -22.15 -8.33 -4.27
CA PRO A 15 -21.95 -8.76 -2.89
C PRO A 15 -20.61 -8.22 -2.37
N GLN A 16 -20.68 -7.45 -1.28
CA GLN A 16 -19.50 -6.87 -0.65
C GLN A 16 -18.51 -8.02 -0.36
N PRO A 17 -17.26 -7.95 -0.85
CA PRO A 17 -16.30 -9.01 -0.59
C PRO A 17 -16.14 -9.19 0.91
N ASN A 18 -16.25 -10.44 1.38
CA ASN A 18 -16.02 -10.74 2.78
C ASN A 18 -14.55 -10.45 3.15
N PHE A 19 -14.28 -10.30 4.44
CA PHE A 19 -12.94 -9.92 4.92
C PHE A 19 -11.84 -10.91 4.51
N SER A 20 -12.16 -12.20 4.43
CA SER A 20 -11.20 -13.23 4.00
C SER A 20 -10.74 -13.00 2.56
N PHE A 21 -11.67 -12.68 1.67
CA PHE A 21 -11.35 -12.32 0.29
C PHE A 21 -10.48 -11.07 0.22
N LEU A 22 -10.85 -10.01 0.94
CA LEU A 22 -10.07 -8.76 0.98
C LEU A 22 -8.65 -8.99 1.50
N LEU A 23 -8.50 -9.81 2.55
CA LEU A 23 -7.20 -10.18 3.10
C LEU A 23 -6.34 -10.92 2.06
N GLU A 24 -6.91 -11.89 1.34
CA GLU A 24 -6.18 -12.64 0.33
C GLU A 24 -5.73 -11.75 -0.84
N GLN A 25 -6.59 -10.83 -1.27
CA GLN A 25 -6.22 -9.83 -2.28
C GLN A 25 -5.09 -8.92 -1.79
N ALA A 26 -5.22 -8.39 -0.57
CA ALA A 26 -4.21 -7.52 0.03
C ALA A 26 -2.84 -8.20 0.15
N LYS A 27 -2.80 -9.48 0.56
CA LYS A 27 -1.56 -10.28 0.65
C LYS A 27 -0.86 -10.47 -0.71
N ARG A 28 -1.63 -10.51 -1.80
CA ARG A 28 -1.13 -10.71 -3.17
C ARG A 28 -0.74 -9.41 -3.87
N ALA A 29 -1.06 -8.25 -3.29
CA ALA A 29 -0.66 -6.96 -3.85
C ALA A 29 0.87 -6.90 -3.98
N PRO A 30 1.43 -6.72 -5.20
CA PRO A 30 2.89 -6.72 -5.37
C PRO A 30 3.50 -5.47 -4.76
N ILE A 31 4.35 -5.61 -3.75
CA ILE A 31 4.90 -4.49 -2.98
C ILE A 31 5.68 -3.48 -3.84
N VAL A 32 6.37 -3.97 -4.88
CA VAL A 32 7.08 -3.12 -5.84
C VAL A 32 6.08 -2.28 -6.65
N TRP A 33 4.95 -2.87 -7.02
CA TRP A 33 3.91 -2.16 -7.75
C TRP A 33 3.23 -1.11 -6.86
N VAL A 34 2.91 -1.46 -5.61
CA VAL A 34 2.38 -0.51 -4.60
C VAL A 34 3.35 0.66 -4.43
N ALA A 35 4.64 0.39 -4.27
CA ALA A 35 5.65 1.44 -4.15
C ALA A 35 5.75 2.33 -5.39
N ARG A 36 5.61 1.77 -6.60
CA ARG A 36 5.61 2.56 -7.86
C ARG A 36 4.42 3.51 -7.97
N GLN A 37 3.29 3.21 -7.34
CA GLN A 37 2.16 4.16 -7.28
C GLN A 37 2.44 5.34 -6.35
N LEU A 38 3.29 5.14 -5.35
CA LEU A 38 3.45 6.07 -4.21
C LEU A 38 4.73 6.89 -4.25
N PHE A 39 5.75 6.40 -4.93
CA PHE A 39 7.09 7.00 -4.92
C PHE A 39 7.55 7.25 -6.34
N THR A 40 8.10 8.45 -6.57
CA THR A 40 8.62 8.85 -7.89
C THR A 40 9.95 8.16 -8.25
N LYS A 41 10.65 7.59 -7.27
CA LYS A 41 11.98 6.97 -7.45
C LYS A 41 12.02 5.57 -6.85
N VAL A 42 11.68 4.58 -7.66
CA VAL A 42 11.84 3.14 -7.36
C VAL A 42 12.90 2.55 -8.28
N LYS A 43 14.11 2.29 -7.76
CA LYS A 43 15.25 1.86 -8.57
C LYS A 43 15.55 0.38 -8.36
N ARG A 44 15.76 -0.38 -9.44
CA ARG A 44 16.22 -1.78 -9.35
C ARG A 44 17.65 -1.82 -8.78
N ALA A 45 17.90 -2.71 -7.83
CA ALA A 45 19.22 -2.99 -7.29
C ALA A 45 19.41 -4.51 -7.06
N ASN A 46 20.22 -5.16 -7.89
CA ASN A 46 20.50 -6.61 -7.85
C ASN A 46 19.25 -7.52 -7.79
N ARG A 47 18.80 -7.96 -6.61
CA ARG A 47 17.60 -8.81 -6.40
C ARG A 47 16.44 -8.10 -5.69
N CYS A 48 16.55 -6.79 -5.45
CA CYS A 48 15.51 -5.97 -4.85
C CYS A 48 15.30 -4.65 -5.62
N TYR A 49 14.39 -3.82 -5.11
CA TYR A 49 14.28 -2.42 -5.50
C TYR A 49 14.59 -1.54 -4.28
N MET A 50 15.18 -0.37 -4.51
CA MET A 50 15.52 0.58 -3.45
C MET A 50 14.72 1.86 -3.60
N ILE A 51 14.22 2.36 -2.47
CA ILE A 51 13.58 3.68 -2.34
C ILE A 51 14.18 4.45 -1.15
N LYS A 52 13.97 5.77 -1.13
CA LYS A 52 14.16 6.58 0.08
C LYS A 52 13.15 6.08 1.12
N CYS A 53 13.62 5.77 2.33
CA CYS A 53 12.72 5.29 3.37
C CYS A 53 11.74 6.41 3.77
N PRO A 54 10.42 6.18 3.74
CA PRO A 54 9.44 7.14 4.22
C PRO A 54 9.31 7.14 5.75
N PHE A 55 9.89 6.14 6.43
CA PHE A 55 9.71 5.93 7.87
C PHE A 55 10.77 6.58 8.75
N HIS A 56 11.79 7.20 8.16
CA HIS A 56 12.79 7.99 8.89
C HIS A 56 13.42 9.03 7.97
N LEU A 57 14.02 10.06 8.56
CA LEU A 57 14.61 11.17 7.82
C LEU A 57 16.07 10.85 7.45
N ASP A 58 16.27 10.29 6.26
CA ASP A 58 17.59 10.05 5.65
C ASP A 58 17.53 10.45 4.17
N ASN A 59 18.62 11.00 3.62
CA ASN A 59 18.70 11.40 2.21
C ASN A 59 19.19 10.29 1.27
N THR A 60 19.63 9.14 1.80
CA THR A 60 20.03 7.98 1.00
C THR A 60 18.89 6.96 0.83
N PRO A 61 18.79 6.27 -0.33
CA PRO A 61 17.90 5.13 -0.47
C PRO A 61 18.31 3.98 0.46
N SER A 62 17.49 3.72 1.48
CA SER A 62 17.79 2.75 2.54
C SER A 62 16.71 1.68 2.72
N LEU A 63 15.59 1.77 1.99
CA LEU A 63 14.51 0.78 2.05
C LEU A 63 14.54 -0.12 0.81
N ALA A 64 14.76 -1.41 1.06
CA ALA A 64 14.69 -2.47 0.06
C ALA A 64 13.29 -3.07 -0.03
N LEU A 65 12.83 -3.29 -1.26
CA LEU A 65 11.60 -3.98 -1.61
C LEU A 65 11.96 -5.28 -2.33
N TYR A 66 11.56 -6.41 -1.76
CA TYR A 66 11.84 -7.75 -2.28
C TYR A 66 10.61 -8.29 -3.00
N GLU A 67 10.70 -8.40 -4.32
CA GLU A 67 9.61 -8.89 -5.18
C GLU A 67 9.31 -10.37 -4.88
N ASP A 68 10.34 -11.21 -4.80
CA ASP A 68 10.22 -12.67 -4.60
C ASP A 68 9.49 -13.06 -3.31
N THR A 69 9.64 -12.26 -2.25
CA THR A 69 9.03 -12.53 -0.93
C THR A 69 7.88 -11.59 -0.59
N ASN A 70 7.54 -10.68 -1.51
CA ASN A 70 6.56 -9.62 -1.32
C ASN A 70 6.73 -8.82 0.00
N SER A 71 7.97 -8.47 0.33
CA SER A 71 8.35 -7.89 1.62
C SER A 71 9.23 -6.65 1.47
N PHE A 72 9.42 -5.91 2.57
CA PHE A 72 10.36 -4.81 2.65
C PHE A 72 11.24 -4.88 3.90
N TYR A 73 12.40 -4.23 3.81
CA TYR A 73 13.25 -3.95 4.95
C TYR A 73 14.01 -2.65 4.76
N CYS A 74 14.06 -1.82 5.79
CA CYS A 74 14.90 -0.64 5.81
C CYS A 74 16.18 -0.87 6.60
N PHE A 75 17.33 -0.79 5.92
CA PHE A 75 18.64 -0.94 6.54
C PHE A 75 19.05 0.24 7.44
N GLY A 76 18.35 1.38 7.34
CA GLY A 76 18.61 2.56 8.19
C GLY A 76 17.85 2.51 9.52
N CYS A 77 16.56 2.19 9.50
CA CYS A 77 15.70 2.23 10.70
C CYS A 77 15.19 0.87 11.20
N GLY A 78 15.53 -0.22 10.52
CA GLY A 78 15.17 -1.59 10.93
C GLY A 78 13.70 -1.99 10.73
N LYS A 79 12.84 -1.08 10.24
CA LYS A 79 11.45 -1.43 9.90
C LYS A 79 11.42 -2.41 8.73
N GLY A 80 10.59 -3.42 8.85
CA GLY A 80 10.37 -4.42 7.80
C GLY A 80 9.04 -5.15 7.99
N GLY A 81 8.65 -5.91 6.98
CA GLY A 81 7.40 -6.66 6.98
C GLY A 81 6.90 -6.96 5.58
N ASP A 82 5.68 -7.45 5.50
CA ASP A 82 4.97 -7.66 4.23
C ASP A 82 4.36 -6.36 3.68
N VAL A 83 3.69 -6.47 2.53
CA VAL A 83 2.98 -5.35 1.89
C VAL A 83 1.90 -4.72 2.79
N ILE A 84 1.28 -5.48 3.70
CA ILE A 84 0.27 -4.93 4.62
C ILE A 84 0.96 -4.06 5.67
N ARG A 85 2.04 -4.57 6.29
CA ARG A 85 2.87 -3.82 7.26
C ARG A 85 3.47 -2.56 6.63
N PHE A 86 3.81 -2.62 5.35
CA PHE A 86 4.29 -1.46 4.60
C PHE A 86 3.23 -0.36 4.56
N VAL A 87 1.99 -0.70 4.22
CA VAL A 87 0.85 0.25 4.18
C VAL A 87 0.45 0.71 5.58
N GLU A 88 0.37 -0.17 6.57
CA GLU A 88 0.13 0.20 7.98
C GLU A 88 1.13 1.27 8.44
N SER A 89 2.43 1.05 8.16
CA SER A 89 3.50 1.97 8.55
C SER A 89 3.49 3.27 7.77
N LEU A 90 3.03 3.26 6.51
CA LEU A 90 3.05 4.42 5.64
C LEU A 90 1.90 5.39 5.92
N TYR A 91 0.73 4.86 6.24
CA TYR A 91 -0.48 5.63 6.52
C TYR A 91 -0.79 5.78 8.01
N ASP A 92 0.06 5.22 8.88
CA ASP A 92 -0.18 5.14 10.32
C ASP A 92 -1.58 4.58 10.64
N CYS A 93 -1.90 3.46 10.00
CA CYS A 93 -3.24 2.86 10.07
C CYS A 93 -3.20 1.41 10.56
N GLY A 94 -4.35 0.92 11.03
CA GLY A 94 -4.47 -0.45 11.51
C GLY A 94 -4.66 -1.47 10.39
N PHE A 95 -4.40 -2.74 10.71
CA PHE A 95 -4.46 -3.90 9.80
C PHE A 95 -5.68 -3.94 8.87
N LYS A 96 -6.89 -3.75 9.42
CA LYS A 96 -8.13 -3.78 8.62
C LYS A 96 -8.17 -2.67 7.58
N GLU A 97 -7.72 -1.48 7.93
CA GLU A 97 -7.70 -0.33 7.03
C GLU A 97 -6.64 -0.52 5.93
N ALA A 98 -5.46 -1.00 6.29
CA ALA A 98 -4.41 -1.33 5.32
C ALA A 98 -4.89 -2.37 4.30
N ILE A 99 -5.63 -3.39 4.73
CA ILE A 99 -6.26 -4.37 3.84
C ILE A 99 -7.24 -3.70 2.87
N THR A 100 -8.14 -2.86 3.38
CA THR A 100 -9.10 -2.16 2.52
C THR A 100 -8.42 -1.27 1.50
N ARG A 101 -7.37 -0.51 1.91
CA ARG A 101 -6.56 0.32 1.00
C ARG A 101 -5.90 -0.51 -0.08
N LEU A 102 -5.29 -1.64 0.27
CA LEU A 102 -4.65 -2.55 -0.69
C LEU A 102 -5.65 -3.20 -1.64
N ALA A 103 -6.73 -3.76 -1.12
CA ALA A 103 -7.71 -4.51 -1.91
C ALA A 103 -8.47 -3.62 -2.90
N HIS A 104 -8.70 -2.35 -2.57
CA HIS A 104 -9.35 -1.38 -3.46
C HIS A 104 -8.37 -0.53 -4.26
N ASN A 105 -7.07 -0.83 -4.19
CA ASN A 105 -6.03 -0.04 -4.83
C ASN A 105 -6.11 1.46 -4.53
N SER A 106 -6.55 1.79 -3.31
CA SER A 106 -6.93 3.14 -2.91
C SER A 106 -5.84 3.70 -2.03
N TYR A 107 -4.86 4.33 -2.66
CA TYR A 107 -3.69 4.90 -2.00
C TYR A 107 -3.77 6.42 -1.81
N GLY A 108 -4.90 7.04 -2.19
CA GLY A 108 -5.22 8.42 -1.82
C GLY A 108 -4.25 9.49 -2.34
N LEU A 109 -3.94 9.47 -3.64
CA LEU A 109 -3.29 10.60 -4.32
C LEU A 109 -4.29 11.72 -4.61
#